data_AF-A0A7Y4QDK9-F1
#
_entry.id   AF-A0A7Y4QDK9-F1
#
_cell.length_a   1.000
_cell.length_b   1.000
_cell.length_c   1.000
_cell.angle_alpha   90.00
_cell.angle_beta   90.00
_cell.angle_gamma   90.00
#
_symmetry.space_group_name_H-M   'P 1'
#
loop_
_entity.id
_entity.type
_entity.pdbx_description
1 polymer ?
#
loop_
_entity_poly.entity_id
_entity_poly.type
_entity_poly.pdbx_seq_one_letter_code
_entity_poly.pdbx_strand_id
1 'polypeptide(L)'
;MNEKLLLKKLGEETLYSAKGHFKACDLRRQLVTYTIWSCAIFNVIGIIGIHPNVDKWLSAIGLFGTIALLMWNEGEGKNYRAKHKDAGEKYLALHKEIRSCFFLTECDSLQIEGLSKKVTVLDQEEKPEIPGYARKWAKRAIEKDGETDNWFLEKEIV
;
A
#
# COMPACT_ATOMS: atom_id res chain seq x y z
N MET A 1 17.60 -25.29 -12.24
CA MET A 1 18.13 -23.90 -12.25
C MET A 1 17.08 -22.86 -12.65
N ASN A 2 16.17 -23.13 -13.60
CA ASN A 2 15.08 -22.20 -13.98
C ASN A 2 14.01 -21.99 -12.89
N GLU A 3 13.67 -23.03 -12.13
CA GLU A 3 12.57 -23.00 -11.15
C GLU A 3 12.81 -22.09 -9.96
N LYS A 4 14.00 -22.15 -9.34
CA LYS A 4 14.37 -21.24 -8.25
C LYS A 4 14.41 -19.78 -8.70
N LEU A 5 14.81 -19.52 -9.95
CA LEU A 5 14.82 -18.17 -10.52
C LEU A 5 13.38 -17.67 -10.77
N LEU A 6 12.49 -18.55 -11.21
CA LEU A 6 11.07 -18.25 -11.34
C LEU A 6 10.44 -17.94 -9.98
N LEU A 7 10.71 -18.75 -8.96
CA LEU A 7 10.25 -18.52 -7.59
C LEU A 7 10.78 -17.20 -7.01
N LYS A 8 12.04 -16.83 -7.30
CA LYS A 8 12.58 -15.50 -6.92
C LYS A 8 11.79 -14.37 -7.56
N LYS A 9 11.52 -14.44 -8.86
CA LYS A 9 10.73 -13.40 -9.57
C LYS A 9 9.29 -13.32 -9.05
N LEU A 10 8.63 -14.45 -8.87
CA LEU A 10 7.27 -14.49 -8.31
C LEU A 10 7.26 -13.96 -6.86
N GLY A 11 8.27 -14.31 -6.07
CA GLY A 11 8.44 -13.81 -4.70
C GLY A 11 8.63 -12.30 -4.66
N GLU A 12 9.43 -11.76 -5.58
CA GLU A 12 9.61 -10.32 -5.76
C GLU A 12 8.29 -9.64 -6.13
N GLU A 13 7.66 -10.04 -7.24
CA GLU A 13 6.44 -9.42 -7.76
C GLU A 13 5.29 -9.42 -6.74
N THR A 14 5.10 -10.54 -6.05
CA THR A 14 4.06 -10.67 -5.01
C THR A 14 4.34 -9.80 -3.80
N LEU A 15 5.58 -9.71 -3.33
CA LEU A 15 5.90 -8.85 -2.17
C LEU A 15 5.80 -7.37 -2.50
N TYR A 16 6.32 -6.94 -3.65
CA TYR A 16 6.22 -5.57 -4.11
C TYR A 16 4.76 -5.13 -4.27
N SER A 17 3.92 -6.00 -4.83
CA SER A 17 2.48 -5.76 -4.96
C SER A 17 1.81 -5.68 -3.59
N ALA A 18 2.05 -6.66 -2.71
CA ALA A 18 1.50 -6.66 -1.34
C ALA A 18 1.86 -5.38 -0.57
N LYS A 19 3.16 -5.04 -0.54
CA LYS A 19 3.67 -3.86 0.16
C LYS A 19 3.15 -2.58 -0.47
N GLY A 20 3.05 -2.52 -1.80
CA GLY A 20 2.46 -1.40 -2.53
C GLY A 20 1.01 -1.12 -2.10
N HIS A 21 0.18 -2.16 -2.00
CA HIS A 21 -1.19 -2.02 -1.52
C HIS A 21 -1.24 -1.55 -0.05
N PHE A 22 -0.39 -2.07 0.84
CA PHE A 22 -0.34 -1.60 2.23
C PHE A 22 0.13 -0.14 2.33
N LYS A 23 1.16 0.26 1.58
CA LYS A 23 1.62 1.66 1.57
C LYS A 23 0.59 2.61 0.95
N ALA A 24 -0.26 2.13 0.03
CA ALA A 24 -1.39 2.92 -0.48
C ALA A 24 -2.43 3.20 0.62
N CYS A 25 -2.74 2.20 1.46
CA CYS A 25 -3.56 2.39 2.66
C CYS A 25 -2.93 3.41 3.63
N ASP A 26 -1.62 3.30 3.88
CA ASP A 26 -0.90 4.20 4.79
C ASP A 26 -0.86 5.63 4.25
N LEU A 27 -0.61 5.80 2.95
CA LEU A 27 -0.61 7.10 2.29
C LEU A 27 -1.96 7.80 2.44
N ARG A 28 -3.06 7.06 2.23
CA ARG A 28 -4.41 7.60 2.42
C ARG A 28 -4.65 7.99 3.88
N ARG A 29 -4.22 7.16 4.84
CA ARG A 29 -4.32 7.46 6.27
C ARG A 29 -3.56 8.74 6.61
N GLN A 30 -2.34 8.90 6.12
CA GLN A 30 -1.53 10.09 6.33
C GLN A 30 -2.19 11.32 5.71
N LEU A 31 -2.67 11.24 4.47
CA LEU A 31 -3.34 12.34 3.79
C LEU A 31 -4.56 12.81 4.58
N VAL A 32 -5.46 11.90 4.98
CA VAL A 32 -6.61 12.25 5.82
C VAL A 32 -6.17 12.90 7.13
N THR A 33 -5.15 12.34 7.80
CA THR A 33 -4.63 12.89 9.06
C THR A 33 -4.10 14.31 8.86
N TYR A 34 -3.31 14.56 7.82
CA TYR A 34 -2.77 15.89 7.52
C TYR A 34 -3.88 16.88 7.16
N THR A 35 -4.88 16.47 6.38
CA THR A 35 -6.00 17.37 6.06
C THR A 35 -6.79 17.74 7.31
N ILE A 36 -7.05 16.80 8.23
CA ILE A 36 -7.71 17.10 9.51
C ILE A 36 -6.91 18.13 10.30
N TRP A 37 -5.59 17.93 10.44
CA TRP A 37 -4.72 18.86 11.15
C TRP A 37 -4.68 20.24 10.48
N SER A 38 -4.59 20.30 9.16
CA SER A 38 -4.62 21.56 8.42
C SER A 38 -5.94 22.31 8.61
N CYS A 39 -7.09 21.62 8.54
CA CYS A 39 -8.40 22.21 8.83
C CYS A 39 -8.49 22.73 10.27
N ALA A 40 -7.99 21.97 11.24
CA ALA A 40 -7.94 22.39 12.64
C ALA A 40 -7.08 23.65 12.83
N ILE A 41 -5.89 23.69 12.23
CA ILE A 41 -4.98 24.85 12.30
C ILE A 41 -5.64 26.09 11.67
N PHE A 42 -6.26 25.96 10.50
CA PHE A 42 -6.96 27.09 9.87
C PHE A 42 -8.11 27.63 10.70
N ASN A 43 -8.88 26.74 11.34
CA ASN A 43 -9.95 27.16 12.25
C ASN A 43 -9.39 27.85 13.51
N VAL A 44 -8.31 27.34 14.09
CA VAL A 44 -7.67 27.98 15.27
C VAL A 44 -7.13 29.37 14.92
N ILE A 45 -6.43 29.52 13.78
CA ILE A 45 -5.92 30.82 13.33
C ILE A 45 -7.09 31.79 13.09
N GLY A 46 -8.17 31.31 12.46
CA GLY A 46 -9.38 32.11 12.24
C GLY A 46 -10.06 32.58 13.53
N ILE A 47 -9.91 31.86 14.65
CA ILE A 47 -10.42 32.27 15.97
C ILE A 47 -9.50 33.30 16.63
N ILE A 48 -8.17 33.19 16.47
CA ILE A 48 -7.19 34.10 17.09
C ILE A 48 -7.37 35.55 16.60
N GLY A 49 -7.89 35.75 15.39
CA GLY A 49 -8.31 37.08 14.93
C GLY A 49 -7.16 37.98 14.48
N ILE A 50 -6.22 37.48 13.68
CA ILE A 50 -5.03 38.22 13.23
C ILE A 50 -5.41 39.31 12.21
N HIS A 51 -6.33 39.02 11.28
CA HIS A 51 -6.81 39.99 10.30
C HIS A 51 -8.25 39.67 9.84
N PRO A 52 -9.23 40.59 10.02
CA PRO A 52 -10.65 40.30 9.90
C PRO A 52 -11.11 39.64 8.59
N ASN A 53 -10.48 40.00 7.48
CA ASN A 53 -10.81 39.42 6.17
C ASN A 53 -10.16 38.04 5.97
N VAL A 54 -8.94 37.84 6.47
CA VAL A 54 -8.19 36.58 6.28
C VAL A 54 -8.78 35.49 7.17
N ASP A 55 -9.15 35.85 8.40
CA ASP A 55 -9.69 34.92 9.39
C ASP A 55 -11.02 34.31 8.95
N LYS A 56 -11.88 35.09 8.29
CA LYS A 56 -13.15 34.62 7.70
C LYS A 56 -12.92 33.61 6.60
N TRP A 57 -11.97 33.86 5.70
CA TRP A 57 -11.63 32.93 4.61
C TRP A 57 -10.98 31.66 5.15
N LEU A 58 -10.05 31.76 6.10
CA LEU A 58 -9.41 30.60 6.73
C LEU A 58 -10.42 29.71 7.47
N SER A 59 -11.33 30.32 8.22
CA SER A 59 -12.41 29.58 8.91
C SER A 59 -13.37 28.93 7.93
N ALA A 60 -13.75 29.62 6.85
CA ALA A 60 -14.59 29.04 5.80
C ALA A 60 -13.91 27.85 5.12
N ILE A 61 -12.63 27.98 4.74
CA ILE A 61 -11.84 26.89 4.14
C ILE A 61 -11.71 25.71 5.13
N GLY A 62 -11.43 25.98 6.41
CA GLY A 62 -11.35 24.96 7.44
C GLY A 62 -12.66 24.19 7.62
N LEU A 63 -13.79 24.90 7.65
CA LEU A 63 -15.13 24.30 7.77
C LEU A 63 -15.49 23.46 6.53
N PHE A 64 -15.39 24.03 5.33
CA PHE A 64 -15.70 23.31 4.10
C PHE A 64 -14.77 22.11 3.89
N GLY A 65 -13.49 22.25 4.23
CA GLY A 65 -12.53 21.14 4.20
C GLY A 65 -12.91 20.02 5.16
N THR A 66 -13.41 20.35 6.35
CA THR A 66 -13.90 19.36 7.33
C THR A 66 -15.13 18.62 6.82
N ILE A 67 -16.09 19.33 6.23
CA ILE A 67 -17.30 18.72 5.64
C ILE A 67 -16.93 17.81 4.46
N ALA A 68 -16.06 18.28 3.55
CA ALA A 68 -15.56 17.48 2.44
C ALA A 68 -14.83 16.22 2.92
N LEU A 69 -14.03 16.32 3.98
CA LEU A 69 -13.37 15.16 4.61
C LEU A 69 -14.36 14.13 5.14
N LEU A 70 -15.43 14.58 5.82
CA LEU A 70 -16.47 13.68 6.34
C LEU A 70 -17.16 12.93 5.20
N MET A 71 -17.60 13.65 4.16
CA MET A 71 -18.23 13.05 2.98
C MET A 71 -17.31 12.04 2.29
N TRP A 72 -16.05 12.40 2.09
CA TRP A 72 -15.06 11.55 1.43
C TRP A 72 -14.71 10.30 2.25
N ASN A 73 -14.68 10.41 3.57
CA ASN A 73 -14.32 9.31 4.46
C ASN A 73 -15.48 8.32 4.69
N GLU A 74 -16.72 8.80 4.70
CA GLU A 74 -17.91 7.94 4.83
C GLU A 74 -18.19 7.11 3.57
N GLY A 75 -18.00 7.66 2.37
CA GLY A 75 -18.23 6.97 1.10
C GLY A 75 -17.03 6.16 0.62
N GLU A 76 -16.14 6.82 -0.12
CA GLU A 76 -15.04 6.17 -0.84
C GLU A 76 -13.87 5.74 0.07
N GLY A 77 -13.71 6.41 1.21
CA GLY A 77 -12.69 6.16 2.23
C GLY A 77 -12.55 4.72 2.67
N LYS A 78 -13.66 4.17 3.18
CA LYS A 78 -13.71 2.84 3.77
C LYS A 78 -13.51 1.75 2.72
N ASN A 79 -14.20 1.88 1.58
CA ASN A 79 -14.13 0.91 0.49
C ASN A 79 -12.74 0.84 -0.12
N TYR A 80 -12.06 1.97 -0.33
CA TYR A 80 -10.70 1.98 -0.86
C TYR A 80 -9.72 1.25 0.07
N ARG A 81 -9.75 1.56 1.38
CA ARG A 81 -8.84 0.94 2.34
C ARG A 81 -9.09 -0.56 2.47
N ALA A 82 -10.36 -0.97 2.49
CA ALA A 82 -10.72 -2.38 2.54
C ALA A 82 -10.22 -3.13 1.30
N LYS A 83 -10.46 -2.60 0.09
CA LYS A 83 -10.01 -3.20 -1.17
C LYS A 83 -8.49 -3.31 -1.27
N HIS A 84 -7.74 -2.27 -0.91
CA HIS A 84 -6.27 -2.34 -0.91
C HIS A 84 -5.77 -3.32 0.15
N LYS A 85 -6.37 -3.35 1.35
CA LYS A 85 -5.98 -4.29 2.39
C LYS A 85 -6.21 -5.74 1.94
N ASP A 86 -7.37 -6.04 1.38
CA ASP A 86 -7.72 -7.38 0.87
C ASP A 86 -6.74 -7.83 -0.22
N ALA A 87 -6.51 -7.00 -1.24
CA ALA A 87 -5.53 -7.29 -2.29
C ALA A 87 -4.12 -7.50 -1.70
N GLY A 88 -3.69 -6.64 -0.78
CA GLY A 88 -2.39 -6.76 -0.11
C GLY A 88 -2.24 -8.07 0.68
N GLU A 89 -3.30 -8.51 1.37
CA GLU A 89 -3.31 -9.77 2.11
C GLU A 89 -3.25 -10.99 1.19
N LYS A 90 -3.98 -10.98 0.07
CA LYS A 90 -3.92 -12.03 -0.95
C LYS A 90 -2.51 -12.20 -1.53
N TYR A 91 -1.87 -11.08 -1.93
CA TYR A 91 -0.49 -11.13 -2.43
C TYR A 91 0.50 -11.57 -1.36
N LEU A 92 0.33 -11.12 -0.12
CA LEU A 92 1.21 -11.52 0.98
C LEU A 92 1.08 -13.01 1.31
N ALA A 93 -0.14 -13.57 1.23
CA ALA A 93 -0.37 -15.00 1.39
C ALA A 93 0.37 -15.79 0.30
N LEU A 94 0.24 -15.39 -0.98
CA LEU A 94 0.98 -16.00 -2.08
C LEU A 94 2.50 -15.89 -1.90
N HIS A 95 3.00 -14.73 -1.46
CA HIS A 95 4.41 -14.56 -1.17
C HIS A 95 4.92 -15.56 -0.12
N LYS A 96 4.14 -15.80 0.95
CA LYS A 96 4.48 -16.79 1.99
C LYS A 96 4.46 -18.22 1.46
N GLU A 97 3.52 -18.56 0.58
CA GLU A 97 3.50 -19.86 -0.10
C GLU A 97 4.76 -20.04 -0.97
N ILE A 98 5.09 -19.04 -1.79
CA ILE A 98 6.27 -19.05 -2.66
C ILE A 98 7.56 -19.16 -1.85
N ARG A 99 7.68 -18.39 -0.75
CA ARG A 99 8.82 -18.45 0.17
C ARG A 99 8.96 -19.84 0.78
N SER A 100 7.85 -20.45 1.19
CA SER A 100 7.86 -21.81 1.76
C SER A 100 8.35 -22.81 0.73
N CYS A 101 7.89 -22.72 -0.53
CA CYS A 101 8.42 -23.53 -1.64
C CYS A 101 9.90 -23.25 -1.95
N PHE A 102 10.40 -22.05 -1.70
CA PHE A 102 11.80 -21.71 -1.98
C PHE A 102 12.76 -22.29 -0.94
N PHE A 103 12.38 -22.33 0.34
CA PHE A 103 13.26 -22.69 1.46
C PHE A 103 12.97 -24.03 2.13
N LEU A 104 11.70 -24.45 2.22
CA LEU A 104 11.27 -25.50 3.16
C LEU A 104 10.86 -26.80 2.46
N THR A 105 10.53 -26.76 1.16
CA THR A 105 9.98 -27.91 0.44
C THR A 105 10.69 -28.10 -0.90
N GLU A 106 11.02 -29.34 -1.27
CA GLU A 106 11.33 -29.68 -2.67
C GLU A 106 10.01 -29.58 -3.47
N CYS A 107 9.74 -28.39 -4.02
CA CYS A 107 8.55 -28.18 -4.83
C CYS A 107 8.77 -28.70 -6.26
N ASP A 108 7.86 -29.55 -6.72
CA ASP A 108 7.84 -30.05 -8.09
C ASP A 108 7.42 -28.94 -9.07
N SER A 109 7.85 -29.07 -10.32
CA SER A 109 7.51 -28.22 -11.46
C SER A 109 6.00 -27.91 -11.57
N LEU A 110 5.14 -28.91 -11.30
CA LEU A 110 3.68 -28.77 -11.29
C LEU A 110 3.17 -27.81 -10.20
N GLN A 111 3.80 -27.82 -9.01
CA GLN A 111 3.42 -26.93 -7.91
C GLN A 111 3.83 -25.49 -8.20
N ILE A 112 5.00 -25.31 -8.81
CA ILE A 112 5.51 -24.01 -9.23
C ILE A 112 4.62 -23.41 -10.33
N GLU A 113 4.20 -24.21 -11.30
CA GLU A 113 3.24 -23.78 -12.32
C GLU A 113 1.89 -23.40 -11.70
N GLY A 114 1.44 -24.16 -10.70
CA GLY A 114 0.25 -23.83 -9.90
C GLY A 114 0.36 -22.46 -9.22
N LEU A 115 1.49 -22.16 -8.57
CA LEU A 115 1.74 -20.85 -7.96
C LEU A 115 1.76 -19.72 -9.00
N SER A 116 2.42 -19.93 -10.14
CA SER A 116 2.45 -18.98 -11.26
C SER A 116 1.04 -18.66 -11.77
N LYS A 117 0.20 -19.69 -11.94
CA LYS A 117 -1.21 -19.52 -12.31
C LYS A 117 -1.99 -18.74 -11.25
N LYS A 118 -1.80 -19.03 -9.96
CA LYS A 118 -2.46 -18.27 -8.88
C LYS A 118 -2.08 -16.78 -8.92
N VAL A 119 -0.80 -16.46 -9.12
CA VAL A 119 -0.34 -15.07 -9.27
C VAL A 119 -1.00 -14.41 -10.49
N THR A 120 -1.02 -15.10 -11.63
CA THR A 120 -1.64 -14.59 -12.87
C THR A 120 -3.14 -14.33 -12.71
N VAL A 121 -3.87 -15.25 -12.05
CA VAL A 121 -5.29 -15.09 -11.75
C VAL A 121 -5.50 -13.89 -10.84
N LEU A 122 -4.72 -13.77 -9.75
CA LEU A 122 -4.80 -12.62 -8.86
C LEU A 122 -4.43 -11.31 -9.59
N ASP A 123 -3.55 -11.37 -10.57
CA ASP A 123 -3.19 -10.20 -11.36
C ASP A 123 -4.33 -9.68 -12.24
N GLN A 124 -5.18 -10.59 -12.70
CA GLN A 124 -6.37 -10.33 -13.52
C GLN A 124 -7.61 -9.96 -12.70
N GLU A 125 -7.63 -10.22 -11.39
CA GLU A 125 -8.73 -9.81 -10.51
C GLU A 125 -8.87 -8.27 -10.47
N GLU A 126 -10.11 -7.81 -10.34
CA GLU A 126 -10.39 -6.38 -10.17
C GLU A 126 -9.81 -5.90 -8.83
N LYS A 127 -8.73 -5.11 -8.91
CA LYS A 127 -8.01 -4.60 -7.76
C LYS A 127 -7.77 -3.10 -7.90
N PRO A 128 -7.74 -2.36 -6.77
CA PRO A 128 -7.52 -0.92 -6.83
C PRO A 128 -6.08 -0.61 -7.23
N GLU A 129 -5.90 0.41 -8.06
CA GLU A 129 -4.57 0.76 -8.57
C GLU A 129 -3.66 1.29 -7.45
N ILE A 130 -2.43 0.77 -7.38
CA ILE A 130 -1.40 1.26 -6.45
C ILE A 130 -0.84 2.59 -6.97
N PRO A 131 -0.99 3.71 -6.24
CA PRO A 131 -0.44 5.00 -6.64
C PRO A 131 1.09 4.96 -6.78
N GLY A 132 1.64 5.74 -7.71
CA GLY A 132 3.09 5.76 -7.99
C GLY A 132 3.96 6.08 -6.76
N TYR A 133 3.50 6.98 -5.87
CA TYR A 133 4.18 7.28 -4.61
C TYR A 133 4.19 6.08 -3.66
N ALA A 134 3.07 5.35 -3.56
CA ALA A 134 2.99 4.14 -2.74
C ALA A 134 3.92 3.04 -3.28
N ARG A 135 4.06 2.90 -4.61
CA ARG A 135 5.04 1.97 -5.22
C ARG A 135 6.48 2.33 -4.86
N LYS A 136 6.85 3.61 -4.99
CA LYS A 136 8.19 4.09 -4.61
C LYS A 136 8.47 3.89 -3.11
N TRP A 137 7.47 4.13 -2.27
CA TRP A 137 7.60 3.93 -0.84
C TRP A 137 7.71 2.44 -0.48
N ALA A 138 6.91 1.57 -1.10
CA ALA A 138 7.03 0.13 -0.94
C ALA A 138 8.41 -0.38 -1.36
N LYS A 139 8.93 0.10 -2.50
CA LYS A 139 10.28 -0.22 -2.95
C LYS A 139 11.34 0.18 -1.93
N ARG A 140 11.26 1.39 -1.39
CA ARG A 140 12.18 1.86 -0.35
C ARG A 140 12.09 1.02 0.92
N ALA A 141 10.86 0.70 1.34
CA ALA A 141 10.60 -0.08 2.54
C ALA A 141 11.16 -1.50 2.44
N ILE A 142 11.08 -2.11 1.25
CA ILE A 142 11.66 -3.42 0.94
C ILE A 142 13.18 -3.26 0.89
N GLU A 143 13.72 -2.50 -0.06
CA GLU A 143 15.16 -2.52 -0.38
C GLU A 143 16.07 -1.85 0.65
N LYS A 144 15.60 -0.79 1.33
CA LYS A 144 16.46 0.06 2.18
C LYS A 144 16.13 -0.05 3.65
N ASP A 145 14.85 -0.07 3.99
CA ASP A 145 14.41 0.03 5.38
C ASP A 145 14.36 -1.34 6.07
N GLY A 146 14.52 -2.43 5.32
CA GLY A 146 14.52 -3.80 5.86
C GLY A 146 13.19 -4.19 6.51
N GLU A 147 12.08 -3.54 6.12
CA GLU A 147 10.76 -3.80 6.71
C GLU A 147 10.22 -5.20 6.34
N THR A 148 10.87 -5.90 5.41
CA THR A 148 10.48 -7.21 4.91
C THR A 148 11.70 -8.10 4.74
N ASP A 149 11.46 -9.41 4.78
CA ASP A 149 12.46 -10.40 4.44
C ASP A 149 12.64 -10.44 2.92
N ASN A 150 13.82 -10.01 2.46
CA ASN A 150 14.12 -9.78 1.05
C ASN A 150 14.95 -10.91 0.45
N TRP A 151 14.71 -12.15 0.87
CA TRP A 151 15.40 -13.35 0.40
C TRP A 151 15.53 -13.50 -1.13
N PHE A 152 14.64 -12.89 -1.91
CA PHE A 152 14.69 -12.90 -3.37
C PHE A 152 15.70 -11.88 -3.96
N LEU A 153 16.10 -10.85 -3.19
CA LEU A 153 17.11 -9.85 -3.56
C LEU A 153 18.55 -10.30 -3.27
N GLU A 154 18.73 -11.31 -2.42
CA GLU A 154 20.06 -11.83 -2.12
C GLU A 154 20.72 -12.39 -3.39
N LYS A 155 21.86 -11.80 -3.75
CA LYS A 155 22.64 -12.13 -4.95
C LYS A 155 23.46 -13.41 -4.81
N GLU A 156 23.52 -14.02 -3.63
CA GLU A 156 24.40 -15.16 -3.39
C GLU A 156 23.64 -16.25 -2.62
N ILE A 157 23.38 -17.36 -3.31
CA ILE A 157 23.50 -18.65 -2.64
C ILE A 157 24.86 -19.15 -3.11
N VAL A 158 25.89 -18.94 -2.29
CA VAL A 158 27.15 -19.71 -2.33
C VAL A 158 26.84 -21.14 -1.91
#